data_AF-A0A2U1LK08-F1
#
_entry.id   AF-A0A2U1LK08-F1
#
_cell.length_a   1.000
_cell.length_b   1.000
_cell.length_c   1.000
_cell.angle_alpha   90.00
_cell.angle_beta   90.00
_cell.angle_gamma   90.00
#
_symmetry.space_group_name_H-M   'P 1'
#
loop_
_entity.id
_entity.type
_entity.pdbx_description
1 polymer ?
#
loop_
_entity_poly.entity_id
_entity_poly.type
_entity_poly.pdbx_seq_one_letter_code
_entity_poly.pdbx_strand_id
1 'polypeptide(L)'
;MVLNCGAYKMRKCWQEIVKCIPYRPHAAVYNRAHVLFERNDTRGFTPEEDETLKKYHEKYGNKWKKIAVLMGKSRLHVKDNWRRIKLGNPKAGKWVQKEYQDLYDLVNMDLKMKVYCEKKSKHGMLRDNIPWGAISEKLSTRSDARCCVKWYKLRSPLVAQGLWSDTDDYLMIGKLYELDAACADDVDWDNLLEHRTGDICRKRWDQMVKHIGDYGSKPFAEQVDILAERYSPDLAEDREAWDNKPVVP
;
A
#
# COMPACT_ATOMS: atom_id res chain seq x y z
N MET A 1 3.46 -32.87 -20.03
CA MET A 1 3.50 -31.42 -19.79
C MET A 1 4.41 -31.14 -18.59
N VAL A 2 5.35 -30.19 -18.68
CA VAL A 2 6.41 -29.93 -17.67
C VAL A 2 5.83 -29.67 -16.25
N LEU A 3 4.60 -29.15 -16.17
CA LEU A 3 3.90 -28.93 -14.90
C LEU A 3 3.57 -30.21 -14.10
N ASN A 4 3.46 -31.37 -14.76
CA ASN A 4 3.17 -32.67 -14.14
C ASN A 4 4.41 -33.56 -14.07
N CYS A 5 5.61 -32.98 -14.00
CA CYS A 5 6.89 -33.69 -14.04
C CYS A 5 7.08 -34.75 -12.94
N GLY A 6 6.29 -34.73 -11.86
CA GLY A 6 6.27 -35.78 -10.84
C GLY A 6 5.50 -37.05 -11.23
N ALA A 7 4.53 -36.94 -12.13
CA ALA A 7 3.76 -38.05 -12.70
C ALA A 7 4.48 -38.74 -13.86
N TYR A 8 5.43 -38.05 -14.49
CA TYR A 8 6.32 -38.58 -15.53
C TYR A 8 7.72 -38.81 -14.93
N LYS A 9 8.59 -39.63 -15.54
CA LYS A 9 9.97 -39.89 -15.07
C LYS A 9 10.91 -38.64 -15.09
N MET A 10 10.36 -37.43 -15.19
CA MET A 10 11.05 -36.15 -15.38
C MET A 10 11.20 -35.36 -14.07
N ARG A 11 11.46 -36.04 -12.93
CA ARG A 11 11.42 -35.43 -11.58
C ARG A 11 12.41 -34.26 -11.36
N LYS A 12 13.41 -34.08 -12.23
CA LYS A 12 14.45 -33.02 -12.11
C LYS A 12 14.39 -31.94 -13.20
N CYS A 13 13.37 -31.93 -14.06
CA CYS A 13 13.33 -31.00 -15.20
C CYS A 13 13.44 -29.52 -14.81
N TRP A 14 12.88 -29.11 -13.66
CA TRP A 14 12.99 -27.73 -13.18
C TRP A 14 14.41 -27.35 -12.77
N GLN A 15 15.22 -28.30 -12.27
CA GLN A 15 16.62 -28.06 -11.95
C GLN A 15 17.44 -27.80 -13.22
N GLU A 16 17.15 -28.51 -14.30
CA GLU A 16 17.79 -28.30 -15.60
C GLU A 16 17.39 -26.96 -16.22
N ILE A 17 16.09 -26.61 -16.18
CA ILE A 17 15.62 -25.31 -16.68
C ILE A 17 16.27 -24.15 -15.91
N VAL A 18 16.43 -24.28 -14.59
CA VAL A 18 17.07 -23.24 -13.77
C VAL A 18 18.57 -23.12 -14.07
N LYS A 19 19.27 -24.22 -14.38
CA LYS A 19 20.68 -24.14 -14.84
C LYS A 19 20.83 -23.31 -16.11
N CYS A 20 19.84 -23.35 -17.01
CA CYS A 20 19.85 -22.54 -18.24
C CYS A 20 19.46 -21.07 -18.01
N ILE A 21 18.91 -20.71 -16.83
CA ILE A 21 18.50 -19.34 -16.48
C ILE A 21 19.07 -18.97 -15.09
N PRO A 22 20.40 -18.92 -14.94
CA PRO A 22 21.04 -18.82 -13.62
C PRO A 22 20.73 -17.52 -12.88
N TYR A 23 20.37 -16.45 -13.60
CA TYR A 23 20.02 -15.14 -13.03
C TYR A 23 18.59 -15.07 -12.45
N ARG A 24 17.86 -16.19 -12.41
CA ARG A 24 16.50 -16.26 -11.84
C ARG A 24 16.40 -17.39 -10.81
N PRO A 25 15.84 -17.11 -9.62
CA PRO A 25 15.66 -18.15 -8.61
C PRO A 25 14.65 -19.20 -9.07
N HIS A 26 14.84 -20.45 -8.63
CA HIS A 26 14.00 -21.58 -9.00
C HIS A 26 12.50 -21.30 -8.83
N ALA A 27 12.10 -20.70 -7.71
CA ALA A 27 10.70 -20.37 -7.45
C ALA A 27 10.10 -19.41 -8.49
N ALA A 28 10.87 -18.43 -8.99
CA ALA A 28 10.39 -17.50 -10.00
C ALA A 28 10.20 -18.19 -11.36
N VAL A 29 11.13 -19.06 -11.75
CA VAL A 29 11.04 -19.87 -12.98
C VAL A 29 9.81 -20.79 -12.91
N TYR A 30 9.64 -21.51 -11.80
CA TYR A 30 8.50 -22.39 -11.57
C TYR A 30 7.16 -21.64 -11.63
N ASN A 31 7.02 -20.55 -10.88
CA ASN A 31 5.80 -19.74 -10.88
C ASN A 31 5.50 -19.15 -12.27
N ARG A 32 6.52 -18.68 -12.99
CA ARG A 32 6.35 -18.16 -14.35
C ARG A 32 5.87 -19.24 -15.31
N ALA A 33 6.37 -20.45 -15.20
CA ALA A 33 5.92 -21.55 -16.05
C ALA A 33 4.46 -21.92 -15.79
N HIS A 34 4.00 -21.94 -14.54
CA HIS A 34 2.57 -22.08 -14.23
C HIS A 34 1.74 -20.96 -14.86
N VAL A 35 2.22 -19.71 -14.82
CA VAL A 35 1.53 -18.59 -15.49
C VAL A 35 1.45 -18.77 -17.01
N LEU A 36 2.48 -19.33 -17.64
CA LEU A 36 2.53 -19.51 -19.10
C LEU A 36 1.69 -20.71 -19.56
N PHE A 37 1.78 -21.84 -18.87
CA PHE A 37 1.17 -23.09 -19.27
C PHE A 37 -0.25 -23.32 -18.71
N GLU A 38 -0.62 -22.69 -17.59
CA GLU A 38 -2.00 -22.72 -17.04
C GLU A 38 -2.81 -21.48 -17.44
N ARG A 39 -2.30 -20.66 -18.37
CA ARG A 39 -3.03 -19.51 -18.89
C ARG A 39 -4.15 -20.02 -19.78
N ASN A 40 -5.39 -19.63 -19.45
CA ASN A 40 -6.53 -19.83 -20.35
C ASN A 40 -6.68 -18.61 -21.26
N ASP A 41 -7.14 -18.79 -22.50
CA ASP A 41 -7.39 -17.69 -23.44
C ASP A 41 -8.59 -16.84 -22.98
N THR A 42 -9.55 -17.44 -22.28
CA THR A 42 -10.70 -16.73 -21.71
C THR A 42 -10.31 -16.00 -20.41
N ARG A 43 -10.10 -14.68 -20.53
CA ARG A 43 -9.77 -13.79 -19.39
C ARG A 43 -10.98 -13.11 -18.76
N GLY A 44 -12.09 -13.02 -19.50
CA GLY A 44 -13.31 -12.36 -19.05
C GLY A 44 -14.03 -13.16 -17.95
N PHE A 45 -14.62 -12.42 -17.02
CA PHE A 45 -15.62 -12.93 -16.09
C PHE A 45 -16.94 -12.23 -16.41
N THR A 46 -18.02 -12.99 -16.50
CA THR A 46 -19.37 -12.43 -16.57
C THR A 46 -19.90 -12.13 -15.16
N PRO A 47 -20.92 -11.25 -15.01
CA PRO A 47 -21.53 -10.99 -13.70
C PRO A 47 -22.03 -12.26 -12.99
N GLU A 48 -22.54 -13.24 -13.73
CA GLU A 48 -23.00 -14.53 -13.20
C GLU A 48 -21.82 -15.38 -12.68
N GLU A 49 -20.69 -15.33 -13.38
CA GLU A 49 -19.45 -15.98 -12.94
C GLU A 49 -18.88 -15.30 -11.69
N ASP A 50 -19.03 -13.97 -11.55
CA ASP A 50 -18.64 -13.21 -10.36
C ASP A 50 -19.49 -13.58 -9.15
N GLU A 51 -20.80 -13.73 -9.31
CA GLU A 51 -21.69 -14.22 -8.25
C GLU A 51 -21.37 -15.65 -7.84
N THR A 52 -21.10 -16.51 -8.83
CA THR A 52 -20.69 -17.91 -8.59
C THR A 52 -19.37 -17.95 -7.82
N LEU A 53 -18.42 -17.08 -8.18
CA LEU A 53 -17.15 -16.94 -7.49
C LEU A 53 -17.34 -16.51 -6.03
N LYS A 54 -18.25 -15.56 -5.75
CA LYS A 54 -18.61 -15.16 -4.38
C LYS A 54 -19.14 -16.34 -3.56
N LYS A 55 -20.09 -17.11 -4.11
CA LYS A 55 -20.65 -18.30 -3.44
C LYS A 55 -19.58 -19.37 -3.16
N TYR A 56 -18.68 -19.62 -4.11
CA TYR A 56 -17.60 -20.59 -3.91
C TYR A 56 -16.52 -20.12 -2.95
N HIS A 57 -16.24 -18.82 -2.91
CA HIS A 57 -15.33 -18.24 -1.93
C HIS A 57 -15.90 -18.34 -0.52
N GLU A 58 -17.19 -18.07 -0.33
CA GLU A 58 -17.88 -18.26 0.96
C GLU A 58 -17.81 -19.71 1.44
N LYS A 59 -17.98 -20.68 0.54
CA LYS A 59 -17.96 -22.12 0.88
C LYS A 59 -16.56 -22.70 1.12
N TYR A 60 -15.55 -22.28 0.35
CA TYR A 60 -14.23 -22.92 0.33
C TYR A 60 -13.08 -22.01 0.78
N GLY A 61 -13.33 -20.73 1.00
CA GLY A 61 -12.33 -19.71 1.30
C GLY A 61 -11.33 -19.52 0.17
N ASN A 62 -10.07 -19.24 0.53
CA ASN A 62 -8.97 -18.97 -0.41
C ASN A 62 -8.41 -20.20 -1.14
N LYS A 63 -9.20 -21.27 -1.30
CA LYS A 63 -8.80 -22.52 -1.99
C LYS A 63 -8.91 -22.37 -3.51
N TRP A 64 -8.15 -21.43 -4.09
CA TRP A 64 -8.23 -21.03 -5.50
C TRP A 64 -8.11 -22.18 -6.50
N LYS A 65 -7.28 -23.20 -6.21
CA LYS A 65 -7.14 -24.37 -7.09
C LYS A 65 -8.45 -25.16 -7.19
N LYS A 66 -9.19 -25.30 -6.09
CA LYS A 66 -10.48 -26.00 -6.07
C LYS A 66 -11.55 -25.19 -6.79
N ILE A 67 -11.62 -23.88 -6.51
CA ILE A 67 -12.59 -22.97 -7.15
C ILE A 67 -12.35 -22.92 -8.67
N ALA A 68 -11.08 -22.85 -9.09
CA ALA A 68 -10.70 -22.86 -10.50
C ALA A 68 -11.18 -24.10 -11.26
N VAL A 69 -11.02 -25.29 -10.65
CA VAL A 69 -11.52 -26.55 -11.23
C VAL A 69 -13.05 -26.53 -11.34
N LEU A 70 -13.75 -26.04 -10.32
CA LEU A 70 -15.22 -25.95 -10.33
C LEU A 70 -15.74 -24.98 -11.39
N MET A 71 -15.05 -23.86 -11.61
CA MET A 71 -15.42 -22.85 -12.61
C MET A 71 -14.87 -23.13 -14.02
N GLY A 72 -14.03 -24.16 -14.19
CA GLY A 72 -13.34 -24.42 -15.46
C GLY A 72 -12.39 -23.29 -15.90
N LYS A 73 -11.94 -22.42 -14.99
CA LYS A 73 -11.06 -21.28 -15.28
C LYS A 73 -9.67 -21.45 -14.66
N SER A 74 -8.71 -20.64 -15.11
CA SER A 74 -7.36 -20.64 -14.53
C SER A 74 -7.38 -20.15 -13.07
N ARG A 75 -6.62 -20.84 -12.20
CA ARG A 75 -6.43 -20.46 -10.79
C ARG A 75 -6.01 -19.00 -10.61
N LEU A 76 -5.15 -18.52 -11.50
CA LEU A 76 -4.63 -17.15 -11.44
C LEU A 76 -5.74 -16.14 -11.77
N HIS A 77 -6.49 -16.41 -12.83
CA HIS A 77 -7.61 -15.56 -13.24
C HIS A 77 -8.68 -15.49 -12.16
N VAL A 78 -9.04 -16.62 -11.54
CA VAL A 78 -10.01 -16.66 -10.44
C VAL A 78 -9.54 -15.84 -9.25
N LYS A 79 -8.27 -15.99 -8.83
CA LYS A 79 -7.71 -15.22 -7.72
C LYS A 79 -7.68 -13.72 -8.02
N ASP A 80 -7.26 -13.34 -9.22
CA ASP A 80 -7.16 -11.93 -9.61
C ASP A 80 -8.53 -11.29 -9.83
N ASN A 81 -9.50 -12.07 -10.31
CA ASN A 81 -10.87 -11.60 -10.43
C ASN A 81 -11.51 -11.38 -9.06
N TRP A 82 -11.33 -12.32 -8.11
CA TRP A 82 -11.76 -12.14 -6.72
C TRP A 82 -11.24 -10.83 -6.12
N ARG A 83 -9.95 -10.52 -6.33
CA ARG A 83 -9.35 -9.26 -5.83
C ARG A 83 -10.05 -8.00 -6.36
N ARG A 84 -10.65 -8.05 -7.55
CA ARG A 84 -11.39 -6.93 -8.14
C ARG A 84 -12.80 -6.84 -7.58
N ILE A 85 -13.49 -7.98 -7.42
CA ILE A 85 -14.91 -8.02 -7.07
C ILE A 85 -15.18 -8.11 -5.56
N LYS A 86 -14.16 -8.41 -4.72
CA LYS A 86 -14.34 -8.65 -3.27
C LYS A 86 -14.95 -7.47 -2.52
N LEU A 87 -14.75 -6.24 -3.01
CA LEU A 87 -15.31 -5.02 -2.43
C LEU A 87 -16.70 -4.66 -2.99
N GLY A 88 -17.26 -5.49 -3.88
CA GLY A 88 -18.54 -5.24 -4.54
C GLY A 88 -18.47 -4.05 -5.49
N ASN A 89 -18.73 -2.85 -4.96
CA ASN A 89 -18.77 -1.59 -5.70
C ASN A 89 -17.79 -0.57 -5.10
N PRO A 90 -16.46 -0.74 -5.30
CA PRO A 90 -15.50 0.24 -4.83
C PRO A 90 -15.81 1.59 -5.48
N LYS A 91 -15.83 2.67 -4.67
CA LYS A 91 -16.16 4.02 -5.15
C LYS A 91 -15.25 4.40 -6.31
N ALA A 92 -15.85 4.80 -7.42
CA ALA A 92 -15.17 5.42 -8.55
C ALA A 92 -15.26 6.94 -8.41
N GLY A 93 -14.15 7.65 -8.63
CA GLY A 93 -14.12 9.12 -8.55
C GLY A 93 -13.19 9.67 -7.47
N LYS A 94 -13.35 10.96 -7.18
CA LYS A 94 -12.54 11.74 -6.25
C LYS A 94 -12.56 11.12 -4.84
N TRP A 95 -11.45 11.24 -4.12
CA TRP A 95 -11.39 10.85 -2.71
C TRP A 95 -12.03 11.97 -1.89
N VAL A 96 -12.94 11.62 -0.99
CA VAL A 96 -13.52 12.59 -0.05
C VAL A 96 -12.65 12.72 1.20
N GLN A 97 -12.73 13.85 1.90
CA GLN A 97 -11.86 14.15 3.04
C GLN A 97 -11.89 13.06 4.12
N LYS A 98 -13.07 12.52 4.43
CA LYS A 98 -13.22 11.39 5.35
C LYS A 98 -12.47 10.13 4.89
N GLU A 99 -12.46 9.82 3.59
CA GLU A 99 -11.69 8.68 3.07
C GLU A 99 -10.17 8.89 3.22
N TYR A 100 -9.69 10.14 3.17
CA TYR A 100 -8.28 10.42 3.48
C TYR A 100 -8.00 10.17 4.95
N GLN A 101 -8.86 10.66 5.84
CA GLN A 101 -8.68 10.48 7.29
C GLN A 101 -8.67 8.98 7.63
N ASP A 102 -9.70 8.25 7.21
CA ASP A 102 -9.79 6.80 7.43
C ASP A 102 -8.57 6.04 6.89
N LEU A 103 -8.01 6.46 5.74
CA LEU A 103 -6.79 5.86 5.20
C LEU A 103 -5.58 6.12 6.10
N TYR A 104 -5.39 7.36 6.57
CA TYR A 104 -4.30 7.70 7.48
C TYR A 104 -4.44 7.00 8.82
N ASP A 105 -5.63 7.00 9.42
CA ASP A 105 -5.89 6.33 10.70
C ASP A 105 -5.52 4.85 10.65
N LEU A 106 -5.88 4.16 9.56
CA LEU A 106 -5.55 2.74 9.37
C LEU A 106 -4.06 2.50 9.15
N VAL A 107 -3.35 3.40 8.46
CA VAL A 107 -1.89 3.30 8.28
C VAL A 107 -1.16 3.63 9.58
N ASN A 108 -1.60 4.65 10.31
CA ASN A 108 -1.09 5.07 11.59
C ASN A 108 -1.28 3.97 12.64
N MET A 109 -2.45 3.32 12.68
CA MET A 109 -2.69 2.14 13.52
C MET A 109 -1.71 1.00 13.21
N ASP A 110 -1.48 0.71 11.93
CA ASP A 110 -0.50 -0.30 11.50
C ASP A 110 0.93 0.08 11.92
N LEU A 111 1.30 1.36 11.81
CA LEU A 111 2.59 1.88 12.26
C LEU A 111 2.78 1.66 13.77
N LYS A 112 1.81 2.06 14.62
CA LYS A 112 1.85 1.82 16.09
C LYS A 112 2.10 0.34 16.41
N MET A 113 1.41 -0.56 15.71
CA MET A 113 1.57 -2.00 15.92
C MET A 113 2.93 -2.53 15.45
N LYS A 114 3.48 -1.98 14.36
CA LYS A 114 4.78 -2.39 13.81
C LYS A 114 5.97 -2.03 14.69
N VAL A 115 5.86 -0.99 15.51
CA VAL A 115 6.91 -0.65 16.48
C VAL A 115 7.21 -1.82 17.44
N TYR A 116 6.25 -2.72 17.67
CA TYR A 116 6.45 -3.92 18.50
C TYR A 116 6.85 -5.18 17.71
N CYS A 117 6.92 -5.08 16.38
CA CYS A 117 7.18 -6.21 15.50
C CYS A 117 8.60 -6.19 14.91
N GLU A 118 9.10 -7.35 14.50
CA GLU A 118 10.36 -7.49 13.77
C GLU A 118 10.24 -6.93 12.34
N LYS A 119 11.24 -6.17 11.90
CA LYS A 119 11.30 -5.64 10.53
C LYS A 119 11.86 -6.69 9.58
N LYS A 120 11.00 -7.61 9.14
CA LYS A 120 11.41 -8.68 8.21
C LYS A 120 11.49 -8.16 6.79
N SER A 121 12.58 -8.46 6.06
CA SER A 121 12.65 -8.21 4.63
C SER A 121 12.21 -9.43 3.82
N LYS A 122 11.23 -9.24 2.93
CA LYS A 122 10.81 -10.27 1.97
C LYS A 122 10.96 -9.75 0.54
N HIS A 123 11.34 -10.65 -0.38
CA HIS A 123 11.44 -10.32 -1.79
C HIS A 123 10.11 -9.76 -2.33
N GLY A 124 10.15 -8.59 -2.95
CA GLY A 124 8.97 -7.91 -3.51
C GLY A 124 8.17 -7.07 -2.51
N MET A 125 8.68 -6.84 -1.30
CA MET A 125 8.08 -5.86 -0.39
C MET A 125 8.22 -4.44 -0.92
N LEU A 126 7.15 -3.65 -0.76
CA LEU A 126 7.21 -2.20 -0.93
C LEU A 126 7.91 -1.57 0.27
N ARG A 127 8.48 -0.38 0.07
CA ARG A 127 9.34 0.35 1.02
C ARG A 127 8.80 0.39 2.46
N ASP A 128 7.49 0.60 2.63
CA ASP A 128 6.88 0.76 3.95
C ASP A 128 6.22 -0.53 4.52
N ASN A 129 6.23 -1.64 3.75
CA ASN A 129 5.59 -2.91 4.09
C ASN A 129 4.15 -2.76 4.64
N ILE A 130 3.38 -1.80 4.12
CA ILE A 130 2.02 -1.49 4.58
C ILE A 130 1.05 -2.59 4.10
N PRO A 131 0.18 -3.15 4.97
CA PRO A 131 -0.73 -4.23 4.62
C PRO A 131 -1.98 -3.71 3.88
N TRP A 132 -1.79 -3.22 2.65
CA TRP A 132 -2.86 -2.63 1.82
C TRP A 132 -4.11 -3.50 1.67
N GLY A 133 -3.95 -4.83 1.69
CA GLY A 133 -5.08 -5.77 1.66
C GLY A 133 -6.01 -5.61 2.86
N ALA A 134 -5.44 -5.56 4.07
CA ALA A 134 -6.19 -5.41 5.31
C ALA A 134 -6.76 -3.98 5.47
N ILE A 135 -5.97 -2.97 5.08
CA ILE A 135 -6.42 -1.57 5.08
C ILE A 135 -7.62 -1.39 4.15
N SER A 136 -7.55 -1.92 2.93
CA SER A 136 -8.65 -1.84 1.96
C SER A 136 -9.92 -2.55 2.45
N GLU A 137 -9.78 -3.68 3.14
CA GLU A 137 -10.91 -4.41 3.73
C GLU A 137 -11.59 -3.60 4.83
N LYS A 138 -10.82 -2.95 5.71
CA LYS A 138 -11.36 -2.05 6.75
C LYS A 138 -11.95 -0.77 6.16
N LEU A 139 -11.27 -0.15 5.19
CA LEU A 139 -11.70 1.07 4.54
C LEU A 139 -13.00 0.84 3.74
N SER A 140 -13.19 -0.36 3.17
CA SER A 140 -14.37 -0.83 2.41
C SER A 140 -14.72 -0.04 1.14
N THR A 141 -14.21 1.17 0.96
CA THR A 141 -14.56 2.05 -0.18
C THR A 141 -13.63 1.89 -1.38
N ARG A 142 -12.36 1.54 -1.17
CA ARG A 142 -11.31 1.50 -2.21
C ARG A 142 -10.53 0.19 -2.15
N SER A 143 -10.05 -0.26 -3.31
CA SER A 143 -9.18 -1.44 -3.42
C SER A 143 -7.79 -1.18 -2.87
N ASP A 144 -7.10 -2.26 -2.48
CA ASP A 144 -5.73 -2.27 -1.98
C ASP A 144 -4.77 -1.54 -2.93
N ALA A 145 -4.90 -1.79 -4.24
CA ALA A 145 -4.10 -1.09 -5.25
C ALA A 145 -4.38 0.42 -5.28
N ARG A 146 -5.65 0.84 -5.10
CA ARG A 146 -6.01 2.27 -5.08
C ARG A 146 -5.53 2.95 -3.81
N CYS A 147 -5.63 2.31 -2.64
CA CYS A 147 -5.08 2.82 -1.39
C CYS A 147 -3.55 3.01 -1.50
N CYS A 148 -2.85 1.99 -2.01
CA CYS A 148 -1.41 2.02 -2.22
C CYS A 148 -0.97 3.18 -3.14
N VAL A 149 -1.55 3.27 -4.34
CA VAL A 149 -1.23 4.34 -5.29
C VAL A 149 -1.56 5.71 -4.69
N LYS A 150 -2.65 5.82 -3.92
CA LYS A 150 -3.04 7.08 -3.30
C LYS A 150 -2.04 7.50 -2.22
N TRP A 151 -1.68 6.60 -1.32
CA TRP A 151 -0.72 6.86 -0.24
C TRP A 151 0.63 7.36 -0.76
N TYR A 152 1.20 6.68 -1.75
CA TYR A 152 2.49 7.10 -2.31
C TYR A 152 2.43 8.41 -3.09
N LYS A 153 1.24 8.85 -3.53
CA LYS A 153 1.06 10.19 -4.09
C LYS A 153 1.02 11.28 -3.02
N LEU A 154 0.64 10.95 -1.78
CA LEU A 154 0.57 11.91 -0.67
C LEU A 154 1.92 12.07 0.05
N ARG A 155 2.78 11.06 -0.06
CA ARG A 155 4.15 11.12 0.45
C ARG A 155 4.96 12.18 -0.27
N SER A 156 5.88 12.79 0.47
CA SER A 156 6.74 13.85 -0.04
C SER A 156 7.69 13.30 -1.12
N PRO A 157 7.69 13.87 -2.34
CA PRO A 157 8.70 13.53 -3.36
C PRO A 157 10.11 13.94 -2.92
N LEU A 158 10.23 14.83 -1.92
CA LEU A 158 11.50 15.28 -1.35
C LEU A 158 12.22 14.14 -0.60
N VAL A 159 11.49 13.12 -0.15
CA VAL A 159 12.09 11.94 0.49
C VAL A 159 12.93 11.14 -0.51
N ALA A 160 12.44 11.00 -1.74
CA ALA A 160 13.22 10.35 -2.80
C ALA A 160 14.47 11.15 -3.19
N GLN A 161 14.49 12.46 -2.91
CA GLN A 161 15.62 13.35 -3.14
C GLN A 161 16.61 13.39 -1.96
N GLY A 162 16.28 12.74 -0.83
CA GLY A 162 17.07 12.80 0.40
C GLY A 162 16.95 14.13 1.18
N LEU A 163 16.07 15.02 0.75
CA LEU A 163 15.85 16.35 1.35
C LEU A 163 14.81 16.35 2.46
N TRP A 164 14.09 15.25 2.64
CA TRP A 164 13.01 15.08 3.61
C TRP A 164 13.03 13.66 4.18
N SER A 165 12.72 13.52 5.45
CA SER A 165 12.53 12.24 6.12
C SER A 165 11.03 11.92 6.18
N ASP A 166 10.69 10.65 6.31
CA ASP A 166 9.29 10.26 6.48
C ASP A 166 8.75 10.66 7.87
N THR A 167 9.62 10.87 8.86
CA THR A 167 9.29 11.44 10.18
C THR A 167 9.01 12.94 10.12
N ASP A 168 9.62 13.66 9.17
CA ASP A 168 9.56 15.14 9.14
C ASP A 168 8.13 15.67 8.92
N ASP A 169 7.27 14.90 8.24
CA ASP A 169 5.85 15.26 8.10
C ASP A 169 5.15 15.37 9.47
N TYR A 170 5.44 14.43 10.39
CA TYR A 170 4.84 14.39 11.72
C TYR A 170 5.40 15.51 12.60
N LEU A 171 6.72 15.73 12.53
CA LEU A 171 7.40 16.79 13.29
C LEU A 171 6.95 18.19 12.87
N MET A 172 6.91 18.45 11.55
CA MET A 172 6.49 19.75 11.02
C MET A 172 5.06 20.08 11.44
N ILE A 173 4.14 19.12 11.28
CA ILE A 173 2.74 19.34 11.67
C ILE A 173 2.58 19.49 13.18
N GLY A 174 3.33 18.73 13.98
CA GLY A 174 3.35 18.91 15.44
C GLY A 174 3.79 20.32 15.85
N LYS A 175 4.87 20.83 15.24
CA LYS A 175 5.35 22.19 15.52
C LYS A 175 4.39 23.28 15.08
N LEU A 176 3.76 23.14 13.92
CA LEU A 176 2.73 24.07 13.47
C LEU A 176 1.51 24.07 14.39
N TYR A 177 1.13 22.89 14.91
CA TYR A 177 0.00 22.76 15.85
C TYR A 177 0.33 23.38 17.22
N GLU A 178 1.55 23.20 17.73
CA GLU A 178 2.01 23.83 18.98
C GLU A 178 2.12 25.37 18.89
N LEU A 179 2.50 25.88 17.72
CA LEU A 179 2.72 27.32 17.51
C LEU A 179 1.42 28.12 17.48
N ASP A 180 0.30 27.48 17.12
CA ASP A 180 -1.04 28.10 16.98
C ASP A 180 -1.01 29.44 16.21
N ALA A 181 -0.24 29.48 15.12
CA ALA A 181 -0.06 30.69 14.32
C ALA A 181 -1.37 31.06 13.58
N ALA A 182 -1.65 32.36 13.47
CA ALA A 182 -2.85 32.85 12.81
C ALA A 182 -2.79 32.67 11.28
N CYS A 183 -1.60 32.82 10.68
CA CYS A 183 -1.39 32.59 9.26
C CYS A 183 0.01 32.01 8.96
N ALA A 184 0.19 31.56 7.71
CA ALA A 184 1.45 30.97 7.26
C ALA A 184 2.63 31.98 7.27
N ASP A 185 2.36 33.28 7.19
CA ASP A 185 3.39 34.33 7.21
C ASP A 185 3.92 34.59 8.63
N ASP A 186 3.13 34.27 9.66
CA ASP A 186 3.54 34.39 11.07
C ASP A 186 4.43 33.22 11.53
N VAL A 187 4.56 32.19 10.69
CA VAL A 187 5.39 31.03 10.97
C VAL A 187 6.84 31.34 10.62
N ASP A 188 7.74 31.23 11.59
CA ASP A 188 9.18 31.22 11.35
C ASP A 188 9.61 29.87 10.73
N TRP A 189 9.45 29.76 9.42
CA TRP A 189 9.76 28.54 8.67
C TRP A 189 11.23 28.13 8.77
N ASP A 190 12.15 29.09 8.89
CA ASP A 190 13.59 28.83 8.90
C ASP A 190 14.05 28.18 10.21
N ASN A 191 13.32 28.41 11.30
CA ASN A 191 13.58 27.80 12.60
C ASN A 191 12.53 26.76 13.02
N LEU A 192 11.58 26.40 12.13
CA LEU A 192 10.51 25.44 12.44
C LEU A 192 11.02 24.03 12.72
N LEU A 193 12.02 23.59 11.94
CA LEU A 193 12.70 22.31 12.12
C LEU A 193 14.21 22.54 12.05
N GLU A 194 14.93 22.32 13.15
CA GLU A 194 16.36 22.64 13.28
C GLU A 194 17.24 22.00 12.19
N HIS A 195 16.86 20.82 11.69
CA HIS A 195 17.59 20.07 10.68
C HIS A 195 17.13 20.32 9.24
N ARG A 196 16.18 21.23 8.99
CA ARG A 196 15.63 21.54 7.67
C ARG A 196 15.59 23.04 7.40
N THR A 197 15.80 23.43 6.15
CA THR A 197 15.67 24.82 5.72
C THR A 197 14.19 25.21 5.56
N GLY A 198 13.83 26.45 5.88
CA GLY A 198 12.44 26.92 5.80
C GLY A 198 11.82 26.81 4.41
N ASP A 199 12.60 26.98 3.34
CA ASP A 199 12.11 26.79 1.96
C ASP A 199 11.63 25.36 1.69
N ILE A 200 12.28 24.35 2.27
CA ILE A 200 11.87 22.95 2.12
C ILE A 200 10.59 22.70 2.94
N CYS A 201 10.51 23.24 4.16
CA CYS A 201 9.32 23.16 5.01
C CYS A 201 8.10 23.80 4.33
N ARG A 202 8.24 25.04 3.82
CA ARG A 202 7.19 25.73 3.04
C ARG A 202 6.78 24.93 1.81
N LYS A 203 7.75 24.44 1.04
CA LYS A 203 7.48 23.61 -0.14
C LYS A 203 6.72 22.34 0.21
N ARG A 204 6.99 21.72 1.37
CA ARG A 204 6.24 20.54 1.83
C ARG A 204 4.84 20.93 2.31
N TRP A 205 4.70 22.01 3.08
CA TRP A 205 3.40 22.53 3.50
C TRP A 205 2.47 22.76 2.29
N ASP A 206 2.94 23.45 1.25
CA ASP A 206 2.17 23.70 0.02
C ASP A 206 1.70 22.39 -0.66
N GLN A 207 2.50 21.33 -0.59
CA GLN A 207 2.10 20.01 -1.13
C GLN A 207 1.01 19.38 -0.28
N MET A 208 1.08 19.50 1.05
CA MET A 208 0.05 18.98 1.95
C MET A 208 -1.28 19.71 1.75
N VAL A 209 -1.25 21.05 1.64
CA VAL A 209 -2.44 21.89 1.40
C VAL A 209 -3.11 21.55 0.06
N LYS A 210 -2.34 21.25 -0.99
CA LYS A 210 -2.90 20.75 -2.27
C LYS A 210 -3.66 19.43 -2.14
N HIS A 211 -3.43 18.67 -1.07
CA HIS A 211 -4.04 17.35 -0.85
C HIS A 211 -5.14 17.31 0.21
N ILE A 212 -5.48 18.45 0.82
CA ILE A 212 -6.71 18.59 1.62
C ILE A 212 -7.92 19.02 0.77
N GLY A 213 -7.72 19.32 -0.52
CA GLY A 213 -8.80 19.57 -1.47
C GLY A 213 -9.49 20.90 -1.23
N ASP A 214 -10.82 20.92 -1.17
CA ASP A 214 -11.62 22.14 -0.95
C ASP A 214 -11.34 22.79 0.42
N TYR A 215 -10.74 22.03 1.35
CA TYR A 215 -10.31 22.54 2.65
C TYR A 215 -9.03 23.41 2.55
N GLY A 216 -8.37 23.45 1.39
CA GLY A 216 -7.21 24.31 1.17
C GLY A 216 -7.52 25.80 1.13
N SER A 217 -8.80 26.19 1.05
CA SER A 217 -9.22 27.59 1.18
C SER A 217 -9.66 27.96 2.60
N LYS A 218 -9.60 27.03 3.55
CA LYS A 218 -9.91 27.31 4.96
C LYS A 218 -8.81 28.18 5.59
N PRO A 219 -9.10 28.84 6.73
CA PRO A 219 -8.07 29.53 7.51
C PRO A 219 -6.89 28.61 7.85
N PHE A 220 -5.70 29.20 8.01
CA PHE A 220 -4.47 28.46 8.27
C PHE A 220 -4.58 27.53 9.49
N ALA A 221 -5.11 28.03 10.62
CA ALA A 221 -5.33 27.23 11.82
C ALA A 221 -6.18 25.97 11.55
N GLU A 222 -7.30 26.11 10.81
CA GLU A 222 -8.13 24.95 10.45
C GLU A 222 -7.40 23.97 9.53
N GLN A 223 -6.51 24.46 8.64
CA GLN A 223 -5.69 23.58 7.81
C GLN A 223 -4.69 22.78 8.65
N VAL A 224 -4.08 23.43 9.65
CA VAL A 224 -3.17 22.80 10.61
C VAL A 224 -3.93 21.74 11.42
N ASP A 225 -5.11 22.04 11.94
CA ASP A 225 -5.95 21.08 12.68
C ASP A 225 -6.27 19.83 11.86
N ILE A 226 -6.70 20.02 10.60
CA ILE A 226 -7.01 18.91 9.69
C ILE A 226 -5.78 18.03 9.42
N LEU A 227 -4.61 18.66 9.26
CA LEU A 227 -3.37 17.93 9.02
C LEU A 227 -2.84 17.30 10.31
N ALA A 228 -3.05 17.91 11.47
CA ALA A 228 -2.72 17.35 12.78
C ALA A 228 -3.56 16.11 13.08
N GLU A 229 -4.87 16.14 12.82
CA GLU A 229 -5.72 14.95 12.92
C GLU A 229 -5.25 13.84 11.97
N ARG A 230 -4.83 14.19 10.76
CA ARG A 230 -4.38 13.24 9.73
C ARG A 230 -3.04 12.59 10.06
N TYR A 231 -2.03 13.40 10.38
CA TYR A 231 -0.68 12.90 10.60
C TYR A 231 -0.49 12.41 12.04
N SER A 232 -1.27 12.90 13.02
CA SER A 232 -1.19 12.52 14.42
C SER A 232 0.24 12.73 14.95
N PRO A 233 0.62 13.96 15.34
CA PRO A 233 2.01 14.30 15.72
C PRO A 233 2.64 13.41 16.81
N ASP A 234 1.82 12.81 17.68
CA ASP A 234 2.22 11.80 18.68
C ASP A 234 2.94 10.58 18.07
N LEU A 235 2.76 10.33 16.77
CA LEU A 235 3.39 9.23 16.04
C LEU A 235 4.81 9.50 15.56
N ALA A 236 5.34 10.71 15.75
CA ALA A 236 6.69 11.03 15.28
C ALA A 236 7.74 10.06 15.84
N GLU A 237 7.70 9.79 17.14
CA GLU A 237 8.61 8.86 17.80
C GLU A 237 8.44 7.41 17.30
N ASP A 238 7.20 6.95 17.18
CA ASP A 238 6.87 5.62 16.63
C ASP A 238 7.41 5.46 15.20
N ARG A 239 7.29 6.51 14.39
CA ARG A 239 7.77 6.54 13.01
C ARG A 239 9.29 6.44 12.96
N GLU A 240 9.97 7.26 13.74
CA GLU A 240 11.43 7.27 13.82
C GLU A 240 11.97 5.93 14.33
N ALA A 241 11.36 5.37 15.38
CA ALA A 241 11.72 4.07 15.92
C ALA A 241 11.59 2.96 14.86
N TRP A 242 10.55 2.99 14.03
CA TRP A 242 10.37 2.02 12.95
C TRP A 242 11.37 2.19 11.80
N ASP A 243 11.66 3.43 11.40
CA ASP A 243 12.60 3.72 10.32
C ASP A 243 14.03 3.31 10.72
N ASN A 244 14.43 3.55 11.98
CA ASN A 244 15.74 3.18 12.54
C ASN A 244 15.87 1.69 12.89
N LYS A 245 14.76 0.94 12.99
CA LYS A 245 14.81 -0.49 13.34
C LYS A 245 15.58 -1.31 12.29
N PRO A 246 16.52 -2.19 12.70
CA PRO A 246 17.28 -3.02 11.79
C PRO A 246 16.41 -4.09 11.12
N VAL A 247 16.75 -4.41 9.88
CA VAL A 247 16.04 -5.43 9.11
C VAL A 247 16.52 -6.83 9.51
N VAL A 248 15.59 -7.68 9.92
CA VAL A 248 15.83 -9.09 10.21
C VAL A 248 15.74 -9.89 8.89
N PRO A 249 16.72 -10.76 8.57
CA PRO A 249 16.71 -11.63 7.39
C PRO A 249 15.51 -12.58 7.29
#